data_AF-A0A522BHG7-F1
#
_entry.id   AF-A0A522BHG7-F1
#
_cell.length_a   1.000
_cell.length_b   1.000
_cell.length_c   1.000
_cell.angle_alpha   90.00
_cell.angle_beta   90.00
_cell.angle_gamma   90.00
#
_symmetry.space_group_name_H-M   'P 1'
#
loop_
_entity.id
_entity.type
_entity.pdbx_description
1 polymer ?
#
loop_
_entity_poly.entity_id
_entity_poly.type
_entity_poly.pdbx_seq_one_letter_code
_entity_poly.pdbx_strand_id
1 'polypeptide(L)'
;MTSPDSSPRGELYLGLMSGTSLDGVDGVLCAFDDHRLQVLAHHWQRFDIDLATELLALNTPGDNELHRAALAANRLAETYADTV
;
A
#
# COMPACT_ATOMS: atom_id res chain seq x y z
N MET A 1 -23.93 23.15 23.35
CA MET A 1 -24.14 22.02 22.42
C MET A 1 -22.77 21.47 22.10
N THR A 2 -22.31 20.49 22.87
CA THR A 2 -21.00 19.85 22.66
C THR A 2 -21.08 19.02 21.38
N SER A 3 -20.22 19.32 20.41
CA SER A 3 -20.05 18.51 19.21
C SER A 3 -19.84 17.04 19.63
N PRO A 4 -20.48 16.06 18.96
CA PRO A 4 -20.20 14.66 19.25
C PRO A 4 -18.71 14.42 18.99
N ASP A 5 -18.05 13.78 19.95
CA ASP A 5 -16.69 13.27 19.79
C ASP A 5 -16.64 12.37 18.54
N SER A 6 -16.08 12.90 17.45
CA SER A 6 -15.98 12.25 16.15
C SER A 6 -14.74 11.37 16.05
N SER A 7 -14.02 11.18 17.16
CA SER A 7 -12.88 10.30 17.23
C SER A 7 -13.36 8.86 16.96
N PRO A 8 -12.72 8.14 16.02
CA PRO A 8 -13.13 6.78 15.68
C PRO A 8 -13.09 5.91 16.95
N ARG A 9 -14.21 5.25 17.25
CA ARG A 9 -14.31 4.32 18.37
C ARG A 9 -13.82 2.96 17.91
N GLY A 10 -12.52 2.72 18.04
CA GLY A 10 -11.92 1.45 17.66
C GLY A 10 -10.40 1.56 17.49
N GLU A 11 -9.73 0.42 17.48
CA GLU A 11 -8.31 0.35 17.15
C GLU A 11 -8.12 0.71 15.67
N LEU A 12 -7.13 1.56 15.38
CA LEU A 12 -6.83 2.02 14.03
C LEU A 12 -5.76 1.15 13.38
N TYR A 13 -6.02 0.74 12.15
CA TYR A 13 -5.12 -0.07 11.33
C TYR A 13 -4.95 0.55 9.95
N LEU A 14 -3.72 0.53 9.44
CA LEU A 14 -3.41 0.83 8.04
C LEU A 14 -3.23 -0.48 7.28
N GLY A 15 -4.00 -0.66 6.22
CA GLY A 15 -3.83 -1.74 5.25
C GLY A 15 -3.18 -1.20 3.99
N LEU A 16 -2.12 -1.85 3.52
CA LEU A 16 -1.42 -1.51 2.29
C LEU A 16 -1.39 -2.71 1.34
N MET A 17 -1.65 -2.49 0.06
CA MET A 17 -1.66 -3.56 -0.95
C MET A 17 -1.25 -3.03 -2.32
N SER A 18 -0.40 -3.77 -3.03
CA SER A 18 -0.19 -3.66 -4.48
C SER A 18 -0.70 -4.95 -5.14
N GLY A 19 -1.63 -4.82 -6.07
CA GLY A 19 -2.11 -5.95 -6.88
C GLY A 19 -1.07 -6.44 -7.90
N THR A 20 -1.38 -7.55 -8.57
CA THR A 20 -0.54 -8.10 -9.66
C THR A 20 -0.62 -7.28 -10.96
N SER A 21 -1.52 -6.30 -11.03
CA SER A 21 -1.56 -5.28 -12.08
C SER A 21 -0.34 -4.37 -12.08
N LEU A 22 0.36 -4.25 -10.95
CA LEU A 22 1.57 -3.42 -10.78
C LEU A 22 1.38 -1.97 -11.24
N ASP A 23 0.22 -1.40 -10.94
CA ASP A 23 -0.17 -0.03 -11.29
C ASP A 23 0.00 0.96 -10.14
N GLY A 24 0.06 0.48 -8.90
CA GLY A 24 0.34 1.29 -7.73
C GLY A 24 0.10 0.58 -6.40
N VAL A 25 0.04 1.37 -5.34
CA VAL A 25 -0.27 0.96 -3.98
C VAL A 25 -1.62 1.54 -3.56
N ASP A 26 -2.49 0.68 -3.07
CA ASP A 26 -3.68 1.05 -2.32
C ASP A 26 -3.34 1.12 -0.82
N GLY A 27 -3.73 2.22 -0.17
CA GLY A 27 -3.68 2.39 1.27
C GLY A 27 -5.06 2.64 1.87
N VAL A 28 -5.37 1.99 2.99
CA VAL A 28 -6.67 2.07 3.65
C VAL A 28 -6.47 2.27 5.15
N LEU A 29 -7.13 3.28 5.72
CA LEU A 29 -7.26 3.45 7.16
C LEU A 29 -8.60 2.87 7.61
N CYS A 30 -8.55 1.91 8.54
CA CYS A 30 -9.72 1.27 9.12
C CYS A 30 -9.74 1.45 10.64
N ALA A 31 -10.94 1.59 11.20
CA ALA A 31 -11.21 1.38 12.60
C ALA A 31 -11.87 0.00 12.80
N PHE A 32 -11.38 -0.75 13.77
CA PHE A 32 -11.94 -2.02 14.21
C PHE A 32 -12.47 -1.88 15.63
N ASP A 33 -13.73 -2.25 15.83
CA ASP A 33 -14.30 -2.56 17.14
C ASP A 33 -14.60 -4.06 17.25
N ASP A 34 -15.04 -4.54 18.41
CA ASP A 34 -15.29 -5.97 18.67
C ASP A 34 -16.19 -6.66 17.63
N HIS A 35 -17.01 -5.91 16.89
CA HIS A 35 -18.03 -6.45 15.99
C HIS A 35 -18.11 -5.76 14.62
N ARG A 36 -17.32 -4.71 14.36
CA ARG A 36 -17.46 -3.88 13.16
C ARG A 36 -16.12 -3.39 12.65
N LEU A 37 -16.00 -3.42 11.33
CA LEU A 37 -14.98 -2.73 10.57
C LEU A 37 -15.58 -1.47 9.96
N GLN A 38 -14.89 -0.34 10.09
CA GLN A 38 -15.22 0.90 9.40
C GLN A 38 -13.99 1.40 8.64
N VAL A 39 -14.12 1.55 7.31
CA VAL A 39 -13.12 2.28 6.50
C VAL A 39 -13.30 3.77 6.76
N LEU A 40 -12.23 4.42 7.20
CA LEU A 40 -12.20 5.86 7.51
C LEU A 40 -11.61 6.68 6.36
N ALA A 41 -10.59 6.14 5.68
CA ALA A 41 -9.96 6.76 4.53
C ALA A 41 -9.38 5.70 3.59
N HIS A 42 -9.20 6.08 2.32
CA HIS A 42 -8.46 5.31 1.33
C HIS A 42 -7.61 6.28 0.51
N HIS A 43 -6.47 5.79 0.02
CA HIS A 43 -5.55 6.50 -0.83
C HIS A 43 -4.98 5.53 -1.87
N TRP A 44 -4.71 6.02 -3.08
CA TRP A 44 -4.02 5.25 -4.10
C TRP A 44 -2.83 6.06 -4.61
N GLN A 45 -1.67 5.43 -4.64
CA GLN A 45 -0.43 6.01 -5.14
C GLN A 45 0.07 5.21 -6.33
N ARG A 46 0.21 5.89 -7.47
CA ARG A 46 0.76 5.29 -8.68
C ARG A 46 2.24 4.95 -8.51
N PHE A 47 2.67 3.82 -9.05
CA PHE A 47 4.11 3.56 -9.18
C PHE A 47 4.79 4.55 -10.13
N ASP A 48 6.03 4.88 -9.80
CA ASP A 48 6.97 5.42 -10.76
C ASP A 48 7.13 4.45 -11.95
N ILE A 49 7.29 5.00 -13.16
CA ILE A 49 7.30 4.22 -14.39
C ILE A 49 8.44 3.20 -14.44
N ASP A 50 9.60 3.53 -13.87
CA ASP A 50 10.75 2.63 -13.84
C ASP A 50 10.52 1.49 -12.85
N LEU A 51 9.86 1.76 -11.72
CA LEU A 51 9.49 0.72 -10.77
C LEU A 51 8.46 -0.24 -11.37
N ALA A 52 7.41 0.28 -12.00
CA ALA A 52 6.38 -0.55 -12.64
C ALA A 52 6.98 -1.43 -13.75
N THR A 53 7.86 -0.86 -14.58
CA THR A 53 8.55 -1.59 -15.65
C THR A 53 9.46 -2.69 -15.10
N GLU A 54 10.20 -2.39 -14.04
CA GLU A 54 11.10 -3.35 -13.39
C GLU A 54 10.32 -4.52 -12.76
N LEU A 55 9.24 -4.23 -12.04
CA LEU A 55 8.37 -5.25 -11.44
C LEU A 55 7.72 -6.13 -12.52
N LEU A 56 7.28 -5.54 -13.64
CA LEU A 56 6.76 -6.31 -14.78
C LEU A 56 7.83 -7.20 -15.41
N ALA A 57 9.05 -6.68 -15.62
CA ALA A 57 10.15 -7.43 -16.21
C ALA A 57 10.60 -8.62 -15.35
N LEU A 58 10.51 -8.51 -14.01
CA LEU A 58 10.81 -9.59 -13.06
C LEU A 58 9.83 -10.78 -13.14
N ASN A 59 8.72 -10.67 -13.89
CA ASN A 59 7.83 -11.78 -14.18
C ASN A 59 8.27 -12.61 -15.39
N THR A 60 9.42 -12.32 -15.98
CA THR A 60 10.04 -13.08 -17.07
C THR A 60 11.49 -13.41 -16.68
N PRO A 61 11.99 -14.62 -16.96
CA PRO A 61 13.39 -14.96 -16.68
C PRO A 61 14.35 -13.97 -17.32
N GLY A 62 15.37 -13.56 -16.57
CA GLY A 62 16.36 -12.60 -17.05
C GLY A 62 17.61 -12.57 -16.19
N ASP A 63 18.59 -11.79 -16.64
CA ASP A 63 19.86 -11.70 -15.94
C ASP A 63 19.71 -11.01 -14.57
N ASN A 64 20.41 -11.55 -13.57
CA ASN A 64 20.50 -11.00 -12.22
C ASN A 64 19.14 -10.77 -11.53
N GLU A 65 18.12 -11.57 -11.84
CA GLU A 65 16.75 -11.40 -11.35
C GLU A 65 16.64 -11.29 -9.82
N LEU A 66 17.43 -12.07 -9.06
CA LEU A 66 17.42 -12.01 -7.60
C LEU A 66 17.92 -10.68 -7.05
N HIS A 67 19.00 -10.14 -7.63
CA HIS A 67 19.55 -8.86 -7.21
C HIS A 67 18.61 -7.71 -7.57
N ARG A 68 18.07 -7.74 -8.79
CA ARG A 68 17.08 -6.80 -9.28
C ARG A 68 15.80 -6.81 -8.43
N ALA A 69 15.30 -7.99 -8.09
CA ALA A 69 14.15 -8.16 -7.20
C ALA A 69 14.39 -7.54 -5.81
N ALA A 70 15.58 -7.71 -5.24
CA ALA A 70 15.92 -7.09 -3.96
C ALA A 70 15.90 -5.55 -4.03
N LEU A 71 16.43 -4.96 -5.11
CA LEU A 71 16.38 -3.51 -5.32
C LEU A 71 14.95 -3.01 -5.56
N ALA A 72 14.16 -3.72 -6.36
CA ALA A 72 12.76 -3.40 -6.59
C ALA A 72 11.93 -3.49 -5.30
N ALA A 73 12.20 -4.49 -4.45
CA ALA A 73 11.55 -4.64 -3.15
C ALA A 73 11.82 -3.47 -2.20
N ASN A 74 13.05 -2.93 -2.18
CA ASN A 74 13.36 -1.74 -1.38
C ASN A 74 12.57 -0.52 -1.87
N ARG A 75 12.56 -0.28 -3.19
CA ARG A 75 11.78 0.83 -3.80
C ARG A 75 10.27 0.68 -3.56
N LEU A 76 9.78 -0.55 -3.58
CA LEU A 76 8.38 -0.86 -3.26
C LEU A 76 8.07 -0.53 -1.79
N ALA A 77 8.96 -0.90 -0.85
CA ALA A 77 8.81 -0.55 0.56
C ALA A 77 8.80 0.97 0.80
N GLU A 78 9.65 1.72 0.10
CA GLU A 78 9.62 3.19 0.11
C GLU A 78 8.28 3.73 -0.40
N THR A 79 7.77 3.19 -1.52
CA THR A 79 6.45 3.60 -2.06
C THR A 79 5.31 3.32 -1.07
N TYR A 80 5.36 2.19 -0.37
CA TYR A 80 4.40 1.87 0.70
C TYR A 80 4.47 2.89 1.84
N ALA A 81 5.68 3.30 2.25
CA ALA A 81 5.86 4.31 3.28
C ALA A 81 5.36 5.69 2.84
N ASP A 82 5.57 6.07 1.57
CA ASP A 82 5.08 7.35 1.02
C ASP A 82 3.55 7.39 0.86
N THR A 83 2.87 6.24 0.87
CA THR A 83 1.40 6.15 0.73
C THR A 83 0.68 6.49 2.04
N VAL A 84 1.38 6.51 3.19
CA VAL A 84 0.78 6.65 4.54
C VAL A 84 1.19 7.92 5.27
#